data_AF-A0A8K0QV76-F1
#
_entry.id   AF-A0A8K0QV76-F1
#
_cell.length_a   1.000
_cell.length_b   1.000
_cell.length_c   1.000
_cell.angle_alpha   90.00
_cell.angle_beta   90.00
_cell.angle_gamma   90.00
#
_symmetry.space_group_name_H-M   'P 1'
#
loop_
_entity.id
_entity.type
_entity.pdbx_description
1 polymer ?
#
loop_
_entity_poly.entity_id
_entity_poly.type
_entity_poly.pdbx_seq_one_letter_code
_entity_poly.pdbx_strand_id
1 'polypeptide(L)'
;MSQLREKATEEQKQWKKEKLQLERQHREQQEQWRDEQNKLKKEIRSRNNALVKRETFNHLSDGEITAIFGELTNEINTLARLKWTRNGSPWTEELQKRMSDTPKRLQRQILQDTIWTSLFVNIFSSPFRMLGNEGSRLEVQWSKDFGIRTSSEGKTYKWPNPTFASERWRLEVMRKCQEALEQPISEYDSREKLVNGYKESLSRVQKDITQNLELVSSLDEVSSRSIDRLIEKASKMWVAFGAQRCRLMVVMTGLKSTIETSRHETSSERSVELILSPGLSRIGDAEGELFEGETIITGCAGESVKITY
;
A
#
# COMPACT_ATOMS: atom_id res chain seq x y z
N MET A 1 -34.49 69.36 2.20
CA MET A 1 -33.32 68.70 2.82
C MET A 1 -33.68 67.75 3.96
N SER A 2 -34.53 68.12 4.93
CA SER A 2 -34.92 67.22 6.04
C SER A 2 -35.62 65.93 5.58
N GLN A 3 -36.62 66.05 4.71
CA GLN A 3 -37.39 64.91 4.19
C GLN A 3 -36.53 63.91 3.38
N LEU A 4 -35.50 64.39 2.67
CA LEU A 4 -34.58 63.52 1.92
C LEU A 4 -33.67 62.72 2.83
N ARG A 5 -33.21 63.32 3.95
CA ARG A 5 -32.42 62.61 4.96
C ARG A 5 -33.24 61.54 5.65
N GLU A 6 -34.47 61.88 6.04
CA GLU A 6 -35.40 60.96 6.69
C GLU A 6 -35.69 59.73 5.81
N LYS A 7 -36.01 59.94 4.53
CA LYS A 7 -36.21 58.86 3.55
C LYS A 7 -34.99 57.97 3.38
N ALA A 8 -33.78 58.54 3.29
CA ALA A 8 -32.55 57.77 3.19
C ALA A 8 -32.27 56.93 4.44
N THR A 9 -32.57 57.43 5.64
CA THR A 9 -32.47 56.64 6.88
C THR A 9 -33.44 55.46 6.90
N GLU A 10 -34.66 55.65 6.39
CA GLU A 10 -35.67 54.59 6.38
C GLU A 10 -35.32 53.50 5.36
N GLU A 11 -34.89 53.88 4.16
CA GLU A 11 -34.37 52.96 3.15
C GLU A 11 -33.16 52.16 3.68
N GLN A 12 -32.24 52.82 4.39
CA GLN A 12 -31.08 52.14 4.99
C GLN A 12 -31.50 51.16 6.09
N LYS A 13 -32.50 51.50 6.91
CA LYS A 13 -33.04 50.59 7.94
C LYS A 13 -33.73 49.40 7.30
N GLN A 14 -34.52 49.62 6.25
CA GLN A 14 -35.21 48.56 5.52
C GLN A 14 -34.20 47.62 4.87
N TRP A 15 -33.18 48.14 4.17
CA TRP A 15 -32.12 47.33 3.58
C TRP A 15 -31.37 46.49 4.62
N LYS A 16 -31.04 47.06 5.78
CA LYS A 16 -30.38 46.30 6.87
C LYS A 16 -31.26 45.16 7.39
N LYS A 17 -32.58 45.39 7.52
CA LYS A 17 -33.54 44.36 7.93
C LYS A 17 -33.64 43.23 6.89
N GLU A 18 -33.77 43.60 5.61
CA GLU A 18 -33.84 42.62 4.51
C GLU A 18 -32.54 41.81 4.40
N LYS A 19 -31.37 42.46 4.49
CA LYS A 19 -30.08 41.77 4.50
C LYS A 19 -29.95 40.78 5.66
N LEU A 20 -30.32 41.19 6.87
CA LEU A 20 -30.27 40.33 8.05
C LEU A 20 -31.24 39.14 7.92
N GLN A 21 -32.42 39.37 7.33
CA GLN A 21 -33.40 38.32 7.06
C GLN A 21 -32.88 37.31 6.03
N LEU A 22 -32.28 37.78 4.93
CA LEU A 22 -31.66 36.92 3.92
C LEU A 22 -30.49 36.11 4.49
N GLU A 23 -29.62 36.72 5.30
CA GLU A 23 -28.51 36.02 5.96
C GLU A 23 -28.99 34.97 6.97
N ARG A 24 -30.13 35.20 7.62
CA ARG A 24 -30.77 34.22 8.51
C ARG A 24 -31.33 33.05 7.69
N GLN A 25 -32.11 33.34 6.64
CA GLN A 25 -32.67 32.32 5.75
C GLN A 25 -31.58 31.47 5.10
N HIS A 26 -30.48 32.09 4.66
CA HIS A 26 -29.36 31.37 4.07
C HIS A 26 -28.67 30.44 5.10
N ARG A 27 -28.49 30.89 6.35
CA ARG A 27 -27.95 30.03 7.42
C ARG A 27 -28.88 28.87 7.76
N GLU A 28 -30.17 29.14 7.91
CA GLU A 28 -31.19 28.11 8.17
C GLU A 28 -31.23 27.07 7.04
N GLN A 29 -31.16 27.51 5.78
CA GLN A 29 -31.04 26.59 4.64
C GLN A 29 -29.75 25.77 4.71
N GLN A 30 -28.59 26.39 4.93
CA GLN A 30 -27.31 25.67 5.02
C GLN A 30 -27.30 24.62 6.14
N GLU A 31 -27.94 24.91 7.27
CA GLU A 31 -28.08 23.97 8.39
C GLU A 31 -29.03 22.81 8.01
N GLN A 32 -30.19 23.10 7.42
CA GLN A 32 -31.11 22.07 6.91
C GLN A 32 -30.45 21.15 5.88
N TRP A 33 -29.71 21.71 4.92
CA TRP A 33 -28.96 20.94 3.93
C TRP A 33 -27.89 20.06 4.58
N ARG A 34 -27.19 20.56 5.60
CA ARG A 34 -26.19 19.78 6.34
C ARG A 34 -26.83 18.63 7.11
N ASP A 35 -27.96 18.87 7.75
CA ASP A 35 -28.70 17.85 8.50
C ASP A 35 -29.29 16.78 7.59
N GLU A 36 -29.85 17.17 6.45
CA GLU A 36 -30.35 16.24 5.43
C GLU A 36 -29.20 15.39 4.86
N GLN A 37 -28.05 16.00 4.56
CA GLN A 37 -26.86 15.23 4.16
C GLN A 37 -26.42 14.24 5.23
N ASN A 38 -26.42 14.64 6.51
CA ASN A 38 -26.06 13.75 7.61
C ASN A 38 -27.08 12.62 7.77
N LYS A 39 -28.38 12.89 7.59
CA LYS A 39 -29.45 11.89 7.64
C LYS A 39 -29.31 10.89 6.49
N LEU A 40 -29.12 11.36 5.26
CA LEU A 40 -28.91 10.49 4.10
C LEU A 40 -27.64 9.64 4.26
N LYS A 41 -26.55 10.21 4.77
CA LYS A 41 -25.32 9.44 5.09
C LYS A 41 -25.60 8.34 6.12
N LYS A 42 -26.38 8.62 7.18
CA LYS A 42 -26.78 7.61 8.17
C LYS A 42 -27.67 6.52 7.58
N GLU A 43 -28.63 6.87 6.73
CA GLU A 43 -29.51 5.89 6.06
C GLU A 43 -28.74 5.00 5.09
N ILE A 44 -27.83 5.57 4.30
CA ILE A 44 -26.93 4.82 3.41
C ILE A 44 -26.08 3.84 4.23
N ARG A 45 -25.46 4.29 5.33
CA ARG A 45 -24.72 3.42 6.25
C ARG A 45 -25.57 2.29 6.81
N SER A 46 -26.79 2.61 7.27
CA SER A 46 -27.70 1.58 7.81
C SER A 46 -28.09 0.54 6.76
N ARG A 47 -28.34 0.95 5.50
CA ARG A 47 -28.67 0.03 4.40
C ARG A 47 -27.45 -0.80 3.98
N ASN A 48 -26.27 -0.17 3.90
CA ASN A 48 -25.02 -0.87 3.64
C ASN A 48 -24.77 -1.92 4.72
N ASN A 49 -24.90 -1.57 6.00
CA ASN A 49 -24.74 -2.51 7.11
C ASN A 49 -25.72 -3.70 7.01
N ALA A 50 -26.95 -3.47 6.56
CA ALA A 50 -27.93 -4.55 6.36
C ALA A 50 -27.56 -5.47 5.18
N LEU A 51 -27.01 -4.92 4.10
CA LEU A 51 -26.50 -5.70 2.97
C LEU A 51 -25.24 -6.48 3.35
N VAL A 52 -24.32 -5.84 4.08
CA VAL A 52 -23.11 -6.46 4.62
C VAL A 52 -23.45 -7.65 5.52
N LYS A 53 -24.48 -7.56 6.37
CA LYS A 53 -24.90 -8.71 7.20
C LYS A 53 -25.35 -9.93 6.40
N ARG A 54 -25.71 -9.78 5.11
CA ARG A 54 -26.04 -10.91 4.23
C ARG A 54 -24.80 -11.53 3.58
N GLU A 55 -23.75 -10.75 3.38
CA GLU A 55 -22.47 -11.26 2.92
C GLU A 55 -21.59 -11.60 4.13
N THR A 56 -21.38 -12.88 4.41
CA THR A 56 -20.39 -13.30 5.42
C THR A 56 -19.00 -12.85 4.96
N PHE A 57 -18.63 -11.64 5.34
CA PHE A 57 -17.35 -11.02 5.05
C PHE A 57 -16.42 -11.24 6.22
N ASN A 58 -15.34 -11.99 5.97
CA ASN A 58 -14.30 -12.25 6.95
C ASN A 58 -13.35 -11.05 6.99
N HIS A 59 -13.71 -10.06 7.81
CA HIS A 59 -12.87 -8.91 8.05
C HIS A 59 -11.65 -9.32 8.89
N LEU A 60 -10.47 -8.85 8.49
CA LEU A 60 -9.29 -8.92 9.34
C LEU A 60 -9.25 -7.68 10.23
N SER A 61 -9.16 -7.89 11.54
CA SER A 61 -8.90 -6.83 12.50
C SER A 61 -7.46 -6.30 12.34
N ASP A 62 -7.22 -5.07 12.79
CA ASP A 62 -5.87 -4.48 12.78
C ASP A 62 -4.87 -5.38 13.55
N GLY A 63 -5.30 -6.04 14.63
CA GLY A 63 -4.46 -6.98 15.37
C GLY A 63 -4.07 -8.22 14.56
N GLU A 64 -4.98 -8.79 13.77
CA GLU A 64 -4.69 -9.91 12.88
C GLU A 64 -3.77 -9.49 11.73
N ILE A 65 -4.03 -8.32 11.13
CA ILE A 65 -3.18 -7.76 10.07
C ILE A 65 -1.76 -7.56 10.60
N THR A 66 -1.60 -6.94 11.77
CA THR A 66 -0.30 -6.72 12.41
C THR A 66 0.39 -8.03 12.75
N ALA A 67 -0.34 -9.05 13.24
CA ALA A 67 0.23 -10.36 13.53
C ALA A 67 0.76 -11.05 12.26
N ILE A 68 -0.05 -11.14 11.20
CA ILE A 68 0.33 -11.79 9.95
C ILE A 68 1.54 -11.09 9.31
N PHE A 69 1.52 -9.75 9.24
CA PHE A 69 2.63 -8.97 8.69
C PHE A 69 3.89 -9.05 9.56
N GLY A 70 3.73 -9.08 10.89
CA GLY A 70 4.82 -9.26 11.85
C GLY A 70 5.51 -10.63 11.71
N GLU A 71 4.75 -11.70 11.47
CA GLU A 71 5.31 -13.02 11.20
C GLU A 71 6.19 -13.03 9.94
N LEU A 72 5.72 -12.43 8.84
CA LEU A 72 6.52 -12.30 7.62
C LEU A 72 7.81 -11.52 7.88
N THR A 73 7.71 -10.43 8.63
CA THR A 73 8.87 -9.62 9.02
C THR A 73 9.88 -10.42 9.84
N ASN A 74 9.43 -11.28 10.75
CA ASN A 74 10.29 -12.16 11.54
C ASN A 74 10.99 -13.24 10.71
N GLU A 75 10.32 -13.78 9.69
CA GLU A 75 10.93 -14.74 8.76
C GLU A 75 12.03 -14.09 7.93
N ILE A 76 11.80 -12.87 7.41
CA ILE A 76 12.82 -12.10 6.68
C ILE A 76 13.99 -11.74 7.61
N ASN A 77 13.71 -11.36 8.86
CA ASN A 77 14.74 -11.11 9.86
C ASN A 77 15.60 -12.34 10.17
N THR A 78 15.01 -13.54 10.08
CA THR A 78 15.72 -14.80 10.28
C THR A 78 16.55 -15.14 9.05
N LEU A 79 15.99 -15.00 7.85
CA LEU A 79 16.68 -15.24 6.58
C LEU A 79 17.84 -14.25 6.37
N ALA A 80 17.71 -12.99 6.80
CA ALA A 80 18.79 -12.01 6.71
C ALA A 80 20.00 -12.29 7.64
N ARG A 81 19.99 -13.40 8.40
CA ARG A 81 21.14 -13.89 9.19
C ARG A 81 22.02 -14.86 8.40
N LEU A 82 21.73 -15.07 7.12
CA LEU A 82 22.58 -15.85 6.22
C LEU A 82 24.04 -15.41 6.29
N LYS A 83 24.95 -16.38 6.17
CA LYS A 83 26.39 -16.11 6.26
C LYS A 83 26.85 -15.35 5.03
N TRP A 84 27.31 -14.13 5.24
CA TRP A 84 27.86 -13.31 4.17
C TRP A 84 29.07 -13.97 3.49
N THR A 85 29.04 -14.05 2.16
CA THR A 85 30.16 -14.49 1.31
C THR A 85 30.36 -13.47 0.18
N ARG A 86 31.62 -13.26 -0.21
CA ARG A 86 31.96 -12.28 -1.26
C ARG A 86 31.84 -12.95 -2.63
N ASN A 87 30.63 -12.99 -3.20
CA ASN A 87 30.35 -13.57 -4.51
C ASN A 87 30.00 -12.49 -5.55
N GLY A 88 30.96 -11.62 -5.87
CA GLY A 88 30.72 -10.55 -6.87
C GLY A 88 29.82 -9.42 -6.37
N SER A 89 29.59 -9.33 -5.06
CA SER A 89 28.86 -8.24 -4.42
C SER A 89 29.47 -6.86 -4.75
N PRO A 90 28.64 -5.83 -5.05
CA PRO A 90 29.11 -4.44 -5.11
C PRO A 90 29.53 -3.89 -3.74
N TRP A 91 29.14 -4.56 -2.64
CA TRP A 91 29.43 -4.15 -1.27
C TRP A 91 30.81 -4.65 -0.82
N THR A 92 31.89 -4.02 -1.29
CA THR A 92 33.26 -4.40 -0.90
C THR A 92 33.53 -4.16 0.59
N GLU A 93 34.54 -4.83 1.15
CA GLU A 93 34.93 -4.63 2.56
C GLU A 93 35.33 -3.19 2.86
N GLU A 94 36.00 -2.53 1.91
CA GLU A 94 36.39 -1.12 2.03
C GLU A 94 35.16 -0.22 2.08
N LEU A 95 34.15 -0.48 1.24
CA LEU A 95 32.90 0.25 1.26
C LEU A 95 32.14 0.02 2.57
N GLN A 96 32.04 -1.24 3.02
CA GLN A 96 31.39 -1.59 4.28
C GLN A 96 32.06 -0.91 5.48
N LYS A 97 33.40 -0.86 5.52
CA LYS A 97 34.18 -0.17 6.57
C LYS A 97 33.96 1.34 6.57
N ARG A 98 33.74 1.96 5.40
CA ARG A 98 33.39 3.39 5.31
C ARG A 98 31.99 3.68 5.81
N MET A 99 31.06 2.74 5.58
CA MET A 99 29.64 2.89 5.90
C MET A 99 29.29 2.55 7.35
N SER A 100 30.01 1.62 7.98
CA SER A 100 29.70 1.19 9.34
C SER A 100 30.90 0.62 10.08
N ASP A 101 31.05 1.00 11.35
CA ASP A 101 31.98 0.36 12.30
C ASP A 101 31.59 -1.09 12.62
N THR A 102 30.36 -1.49 12.28
CA THR A 102 29.80 -2.82 12.54
C THR A 102 29.40 -3.54 11.25
N PRO A 103 30.36 -4.08 10.46
CA PRO A 103 30.08 -4.69 9.16
C PRO A 103 29.00 -5.77 9.20
N LYS A 104 28.96 -6.61 10.24
CA LYS A 104 27.94 -7.66 10.40
C LYS A 104 26.52 -7.10 10.48
N ARG A 105 26.33 -5.94 11.11
CA ARG A 105 25.03 -5.27 11.18
C ARG A 105 24.63 -4.77 9.79
N LEU A 106 25.55 -4.09 9.10
CA LEU A 106 25.33 -3.58 7.74
C LEU A 106 24.98 -4.71 6.75
N GLN A 107 25.72 -5.83 6.80
CA GLN A 107 25.45 -7.01 5.96
C GLN A 107 24.03 -7.54 6.14
N ARG A 108 23.55 -7.66 7.38
CA ARG A 108 22.16 -8.04 7.67
C ARG A 108 21.17 -7.02 7.10
N GLN A 109 21.45 -5.73 7.24
CA GLN A 109 20.58 -4.66 6.73
C GLN A 109 20.49 -4.68 5.20
N ILE A 110 21.61 -4.95 4.51
CA ILE A 110 21.63 -5.12 3.04
C ILE A 110 20.78 -6.33 2.62
N LEU A 111 20.89 -7.46 3.34
CA LEU A 111 20.08 -8.65 3.05
C LEU A 111 18.58 -8.38 3.26
N GLN A 112 18.20 -7.69 4.34
CA GLN A 112 16.81 -7.28 4.59
C GLN A 112 16.28 -6.40 3.46
N ASP A 113 17.03 -5.35 3.09
CA ASP A 113 16.67 -4.41 2.04
C ASP A 113 16.49 -5.10 0.69
N THR A 114 17.40 -6.02 0.36
CA THR A 114 17.35 -6.82 -0.87
C THR A 114 16.08 -7.66 -0.95
N ILE A 115 15.76 -8.41 0.12
CA ILE A 115 14.58 -9.27 0.17
C ILE A 115 13.30 -8.42 0.09
N TRP A 116 13.21 -7.35 0.88
CA TRP A 116 12.03 -6.48 0.89
C TRP A 116 11.80 -5.80 -0.45
N THR A 117 12.86 -5.33 -1.11
CA THR A 117 12.78 -4.69 -2.42
C THR A 117 12.27 -5.69 -3.48
N SER A 118 12.82 -6.91 -3.50
CA SER A 118 12.33 -7.97 -4.40
C SER A 118 10.87 -8.33 -4.15
N LEU A 119 10.45 -8.50 -2.90
CA LEU A 119 9.05 -8.78 -2.55
C LEU A 119 8.14 -7.60 -2.90
N PHE A 120 8.57 -6.36 -2.68
CA PHE A 120 7.77 -5.18 -3.02
C PHE A 120 7.54 -5.07 -4.52
N VAL A 121 8.61 -5.17 -5.33
CA VAL A 121 8.51 -5.07 -6.79
C VAL A 121 7.62 -6.18 -7.36
N ASN A 122 7.77 -7.41 -6.87
CA ASN A 122 7.13 -8.58 -7.46
C ASN A 122 5.82 -9.05 -6.80
N ILE A 123 5.49 -8.56 -5.60
CA ILE A 123 4.28 -8.96 -4.85
C ILE A 123 3.52 -7.73 -4.37
N PHE A 124 4.14 -6.85 -3.57
CA PHE A 124 3.38 -5.84 -2.81
C PHE A 124 3.06 -4.54 -3.55
N SER A 125 3.66 -4.32 -4.73
CA SER A 125 3.47 -3.08 -5.49
C SER A 125 2.02 -2.88 -5.95
N SER A 126 1.28 -3.97 -6.16
CA SER A 126 -0.14 -3.98 -6.52
C SER A 126 -0.85 -5.19 -5.93
N PRO A 127 -2.17 -5.16 -5.73
CA PRO A 127 -2.91 -6.31 -5.19
C PRO A 127 -2.95 -7.49 -6.17
N PHE A 128 -2.64 -7.27 -7.46
CA PHE A 128 -2.70 -8.30 -8.50
C PHE A 128 -1.33 -8.78 -8.95
N ARG A 129 -0.23 -8.13 -8.53
CA ARG A 129 1.10 -8.32 -9.12
C ARG A 129 1.60 -9.77 -9.05
N MET A 130 1.28 -10.46 -7.96
CA MET A 130 1.64 -11.86 -7.74
C MET A 130 0.90 -12.84 -8.67
N LEU A 131 -0.13 -12.41 -9.41
CA LEU A 131 -0.88 -13.25 -10.35
C LEU A 131 -0.24 -13.28 -11.75
N GLY A 132 1.00 -12.81 -11.89
CA GLY A 132 1.75 -12.84 -13.14
C GLY A 132 1.09 -12.01 -14.24
N ASN A 133 1.00 -12.57 -15.44
CA ASN A 133 0.47 -11.87 -16.61
C ASN A 133 -1.02 -11.51 -16.48
N GLU A 134 -1.84 -12.40 -15.89
CA GLU A 134 -3.24 -12.08 -15.58
C GLU A 134 -3.33 -10.94 -14.57
N GLY A 135 -2.44 -10.94 -13.58
CA GLY A 135 -2.29 -9.84 -12.64
C GLY A 135 -2.02 -8.50 -13.32
N SER A 136 -1.03 -8.46 -14.23
CA SER A 136 -0.73 -7.25 -15.00
C SER A 136 -1.91 -6.77 -15.86
N ARG A 137 -2.69 -7.69 -16.44
CA ARG A 137 -3.90 -7.33 -17.19
C ARG A 137 -4.95 -6.68 -16.28
N LEU A 138 -5.15 -7.24 -15.08
CA LEU A 138 -6.06 -6.69 -14.06
C LEU A 138 -5.59 -5.31 -13.58
N GLU A 139 -4.29 -5.10 -13.37
CA GLU A 139 -3.73 -3.79 -13.00
C GLU A 139 -3.99 -2.72 -14.05
N VAL A 140 -3.79 -3.05 -15.33
CA VAL A 140 -4.05 -2.14 -16.45
C VAL A 140 -5.53 -1.78 -16.51
N GLN A 141 -6.41 -2.78 -16.37
CA GLN A 141 -7.85 -2.55 -16.34
C GLN A 141 -8.25 -1.67 -15.16
N TRP A 142 -7.75 -1.96 -13.95
CA TRP A 142 -8.04 -1.20 -12.75
C TRP A 142 -7.60 0.26 -12.88
N SER A 143 -6.41 0.49 -13.43
CA SER A 143 -5.87 1.83 -13.64
C SER A 143 -6.63 2.61 -14.71
N LYS A 144 -7.06 1.91 -15.78
CA LYS A 144 -7.84 2.49 -16.88
C LYS A 144 -9.23 2.92 -16.41
N ASP A 145 -9.92 2.07 -15.65
CA ASP A 145 -11.32 2.28 -15.31
C ASP A 145 -11.51 3.31 -14.18
N PHE A 146 -10.54 3.44 -13.26
CA PHE A 146 -10.67 4.31 -12.07
C PHE A 146 -9.68 5.49 -12.02
N GLY A 147 -8.79 5.59 -13.00
CA GLY A 147 -7.79 6.65 -13.11
C GLY A 147 -6.68 6.54 -12.06
N ILE A 148 -5.51 7.05 -12.40
CA ILE A 148 -4.31 6.99 -11.55
C ILE A 148 -4.31 8.17 -10.57
N ARG A 149 -3.93 7.91 -9.30
CA ARG A 149 -3.80 8.95 -8.28
C ARG A 149 -2.59 9.85 -8.56
N THR A 150 -2.85 11.14 -8.78
CA THR A 150 -1.84 12.15 -9.12
C THR A 150 -0.85 12.44 -7.99
N SER A 151 -1.26 12.30 -6.72
CA SER A 151 -0.42 12.59 -5.54
C SER A 151 0.62 11.51 -5.21
N SER A 152 1.05 10.71 -6.19
CA SER A 152 1.97 9.57 -5.99
C SER A 152 3.40 9.89 -6.42
N GLU A 153 3.82 11.16 -6.30
CA GLU A 153 5.18 11.57 -6.66
C GLU A 153 6.21 10.75 -5.88
N GLY A 154 7.12 10.10 -6.60
CA GLY A 154 8.18 9.28 -6.02
C GLY A 154 7.79 7.84 -5.62
N LYS A 155 6.54 7.40 -5.83
CA LYS A 155 6.16 5.99 -5.62
C LYS A 155 6.45 5.16 -6.89
N THR A 156 7.05 3.99 -6.73
CA THR A 156 7.40 3.05 -7.82
C THR A 156 6.17 2.53 -8.56
N TYR A 157 5.04 2.38 -7.86
CA TYR A 157 3.77 2.00 -8.42
C TYR A 157 2.71 3.07 -8.16
N LYS A 158 1.91 3.36 -9.19
CA LYS A 158 0.86 4.38 -9.13
C LYS A 158 -0.50 3.71 -8.95
N TRP A 159 -1.01 3.76 -7.74
CA TRP A 159 -2.31 3.18 -7.40
C TRP A 159 -3.47 3.98 -8.02
N PRO A 160 -4.60 3.33 -8.37
CA PRO A 160 -5.80 4.05 -8.79
C PRO A 160 -6.41 4.91 -7.67
N ASN A 161 -7.28 5.86 -8.02
CA ASN A 161 -7.97 6.68 -7.03
C ASN A 161 -8.83 5.81 -6.08
N PRO A 162 -8.68 5.91 -4.75
CA PRO A 162 -9.39 5.07 -3.79
C PRO A 162 -10.85 5.53 -3.65
N THR A 163 -11.66 5.30 -4.67
CA THR A 163 -13.10 5.54 -4.62
C THR A 163 -13.83 4.26 -4.21
N PHE A 164 -15.04 4.40 -3.69
CA PHE A 164 -15.87 3.23 -3.33
C PHE A 164 -16.02 2.24 -4.51
N ALA A 165 -16.23 2.74 -5.72
CA ALA A 165 -16.35 1.89 -6.91
C ALA A 165 -15.03 1.18 -7.25
N SER A 166 -13.89 1.87 -7.10
CA SER A 166 -12.56 1.29 -7.34
C SER A 166 -12.22 0.18 -6.34
N GLU A 167 -12.49 0.41 -5.06
CA GLU A 167 -12.22 -0.57 -4.00
C GLU A 167 -13.17 -1.75 -4.06
N ARG A 168 -14.44 -1.52 -4.37
CA ARG A 168 -15.40 -2.60 -4.61
C ARG A 168 -14.97 -3.50 -5.76
N TRP A 169 -14.56 -2.90 -6.88
CA TRP A 169 -14.05 -3.67 -8.02
C TRP A 169 -12.82 -4.49 -7.65
N ARG A 170 -11.84 -3.88 -6.97
CA ARG A 170 -10.63 -4.59 -6.50
C ARG A 170 -11.01 -5.76 -5.59
N LEU A 171 -11.88 -5.53 -4.61
CA LEU A 171 -12.34 -6.54 -3.68
C LEU A 171 -12.99 -7.72 -4.39
N GLU A 172 -13.95 -7.46 -5.29
CA GLU A 172 -14.66 -8.50 -6.03
C GLU A 172 -13.72 -9.33 -6.91
N VAL A 173 -12.76 -8.68 -7.56
CA VAL A 173 -11.73 -9.36 -8.36
C VAL A 173 -10.83 -10.20 -7.46
N MET A 174 -10.30 -9.64 -6.38
CA MET A 174 -9.39 -10.34 -5.46
C MET A 174 -10.05 -11.53 -4.76
N ARG A 175 -11.34 -11.45 -4.43
CA ARG A 175 -12.09 -12.60 -3.89
C ARG A 175 -12.16 -13.74 -4.90
N LYS A 176 -12.44 -13.46 -6.17
CA LYS A 176 -12.42 -14.49 -7.23
C LYS A 176 -11.03 -15.08 -7.41
N CYS A 177 -9.98 -14.26 -7.32
CA CYS A 177 -8.60 -14.74 -7.36
C CYS A 177 -8.30 -15.65 -6.16
N GLN A 178 -8.71 -15.26 -4.94
CA GLN A 178 -8.54 -16.06 -3.74
C GLN A 178 -9.26 -17.41 -3.86
N GLU A 179 -10.54 -17.40 -4.27
CA GLU A 179 -11.34 -18.61 -4.49
C GLU A 179 -10.69 -19.54 -5.53
N ALA A 180 -10.11 -18.98 -6.60
CA ALA A 180 -9.38 -19.73 -7.61
C ALA A 180 -8.11 -20.39 -7.04
N LEU A 181 -7.42 -19.74 -6.12
CA LEU A 181 -6.18 -20.25 -5.53
C LEU A 181 -6.43 -21.29 -4.43
N GLU A 182 -7.59 -21.27 -3.78
CA GLU A 182 -7.95 -22.18 -2.69
C GLU A 182 -8.61 -23.48 -3.19
N GLN A 183 -9.30 -23.44 -4.34
CA GLN A 183 -10.03 -24.59 -4.87
C GLN A 183 -9.19 -25.40 -5.86
N PRO A 184 -9.32 -26.74 -5.89
CA PRO A 184 -8.75 -27.54 -6.97
C PRO A 184 -9.45 -27.16 -8.29
N ILE A 185 -8.65 -26.89 -9.31
CA ILE A 185 -9.12 -26.44 -10.61
C ILE A 185 -8.90 -27.54 -11.65
N SER A 186 -9.90 -27.75 -12.51
CA SER A 186 -9.80 -28.61 -13.70
C SER A 186 -9.05 -27.89 -14.81
N GLU A 187 -8.30 -28.61 -15.65
CA GLU A 187 -7.58 -28.07 -16.81
C GLU A 187 -8.51 -27.34 -17.83
N TYR A 188 -9.82 -27.56 -17.77
CA TYR A 188 -10.80 -26.88 -18.63
C TYR A 188 -11.40 -25.62 -18.01
N ASP A 189 -11.02 -25.26 -16.78
CA ASP A 189 -11.54 -24.09 -16.10
C ASP A 189 -10.84 -22.81 -16.58
N SER A 190 -11.62 -21.78 -16.89
CA SER A 190 -11.13 -20.44 -17.23
C SER A 190 -10.14 -19.84 -16.22
N ARG A 191 -10.18 -20.29 -14.97
CA ARG A 191 -9.31 -19.86 -13.86
C ARG A 191 -7.91 -20.50 -13.90
N GLU A 192 -7.68 -21.50 -14.74
CA GLU A 192 -6.38 -22.17 -14.85
C GLU A 192 -5.25 -21.18 -15.19
N LYS A 193 -5.50 -20.23 -16.11
CA LYS A 193 -4.53 -19.19 -16.49
C LYS A 193 -4.06 -18.35 -15.30
N LEU A 194 -4.97 -18.05 -14.37
CA LEU A 194 -4.66 -17.29 -13.16
C LEU A 194 -3.75 -18.09 -12.23
N VAL A 195 -4.04 -19.38 -12.03
CA VAL A 195 -3.22 -20.25 -11.17
C VAL A 195 -1.83 -20.47 -11.77
N ASN A 196 -1.74 -20.66 -13.10
CA ASN A 196 -0.46 -20.79 -13.78
C ASN A 196 0.33 -19.48 -13.70
N GLY A 197 -0.30 -18.33 -13.94
CA GLY A 197 0.33 -17.01 -13.78
C GLY A 197 0.82 -16.75 -12.36
N TYR A 198 0.08 -17.20 -11.34
CA TYR A 198 0.50 -17.14 -9.95
C TYR A 198 1.76 -17.99 -9.70
N LYS A 199 1.75 -19.28 -10.11
CA LYS A 199 2.92 -20.18 -9.97
C LYS A 199 4.17 -19.63 -10.69
N GLU A 200 4.00 -19.16 -11.92
CA GLU A 200 5.08 -18.52 -12.68
C GLU A 200 5.64 -17.30 -11.97
N SER A 201 4.77 -16.47 -11.38
CA SER A 201 5.19 -15.31 -10.61
C SER A 201 5.98 -15.72 -9.38
N LEU A 202 5.56 -16.75 -8.63
CA LEU A 202 6.33 -17.24 -7.48
C LEU A 202 7.71 -17.74 -7.89
N SER A 203 7.81 -18.52 -8.97
CA SER A 203 9.10 -18.99 -9.51
C SER A 203 10.00 -17.84 -9.96
N ARG A 204 9.43 -16.78 -10.53
CA ARG A 204 10.18 -15.56 -10.88
C ARG A 204 10.69 -14.82 -9.66
N VAL A 205 9.86 -14.66 -8.62
CA VAL A 205 10.26 -14.01 -7.36
C VAL A 205 11.37 -14.81 -6.68
N GLN A 206 11.23 -16.14 -6.67
CA GLN A 206 12.24 -17.06 -6.12
C GLN A 206 13.57 -16.87 -6.83
N LYS A 207 13.56 -16.88 -8.17
CA LYS A 207 14.77 -16.67 -8.97
C LYS A 207 15.40 -15.31 -8.69
N ASP A 208 14.60 -14.24 -8.64
CA ASP A 208 15.09 -12.88 -8.37
C ASP A 208 15.75 -12.77 -6.98
N ILE A 209 15.07 -13.24 -5.92
CA ILE A 209 15.61 -13.22 -4.56
C ILE A 209 16.88 -14.07 -4.47
N THR A 210 16.85 -15.31 -5.00
CA THR A 210 18.01 -16.20 -5.01
C THR A 210 19.20 -15.57 -5.70
N GLN A 211 19.02 -15.03 -6.91
CA GLN A 211 20.10 -14.38 -7.67
C GLN A 211 20.69 -13.18 -6.92
N ASN A 212 19.86 -12.34 -6.31
CA ASN A 212 20.34 -11.18 -5.56
C ASN A 212 21.06 -11.58 -4.26
N LEU A 213 20.57 -12.62 -3.57
CA LEU A 213 21.21 -13.14 -2.36
C LEU A 213 22.52 -13.87 -2.65
N GLU A 214 22.62 -14.58 -3.78
CA GLU A 214 23.85 -15.29 -4.21
C GLU A 214 25.03 -14.34 -4.45
N LEU A 215 24.78 -13.06 -4.69
CA LEU A 215 25.84 -12.03 -4.80
C LEU A 215 26.56 -11.79 -3.47
N VAL A 216 25.88 -12.04 -2.34
CA VAL A 216 26.31 -11.65 -0.98
C VAL A 216 26.33 -12.81 0.02
N SER A 217 25.83 -13.99 -0.36
CA SER A 217 25.75 -15.17 0.50
C SER A 217 25.80 -16.45 -0.32
N SER A 218 26.32 -17.54 0.26
CA SER A 218 26.12 -18.88 -0.28
C SER A 218 24.78 -19.42 0.19
N LEU A 219 23.93 -19.90 -0.72
CA LEU A 219 22.65 -20.52 -0.38
C LEU A 219 22.77 -22.03 -0.42
N ASP A 220 22.30 -22.69 0.64
CA ASP A 220 22.13 -24.14 0.70
C ASP A 220 20.66 -24.52 0.42
N GLU A 221 20.39 -25.83 0.31
CA GLU A 221 19.03 -26.33 0.05
C GLU A 221 18.03 -25.97 1.16
N VAL A 222 18.49 -25.73 2.38
CA VAL A 222 17.63 -25.31 3.51
C VAL A 222 17.22 -23.85 3.33
N SER A 223 18.16 -23.00 2.94
CA SER A 223 17.92 -21.58 2.66
C SER A 223 17.00 -21.40 1.46
N SER A 224 17.22 -22.16 0.37
CA SER A 224 16.34 -22.14 -0.80
C SER A 224 14.89 -22.52 -0.46
N ARG A 225 14.70 -23.60 0.32
CA ARG A 225 13.35 -23.98 0.80
C ARG A 225 12.73 -22.92 1.72
N SER A 226 13.55 -22.19 2.48
CA SER A 226 13.08 -21.10 3.35
C SER A 226 12.63 -19.90 2.53
N ILE A 227 13.32 -19.58 1.43
CA ILE A 227 12.91 -18.56 0.45
C ILE A 227 11.57 -18.95 -0.19
N ASP A 228 11.39 -20.21 -0.58
CA ASP A 228 10.14 -20.68 -1.19
C ASP A 228 8.93 -20.49 -0.26
N ARG A 229 9.09 -20.92 1.00
CA ARG A 229 8.06 -20.76 2.04
C ARG A 229 7.76 -19.29 2.32
N LEU A 230 8.80 -18.46 2.39
CA LEU A 230 8.66 -17.02 2.61
C LEU A 230 7.85 -16.38 1.48
N ILE A 231 8.15 -16.71 0.22
CA ILE A 231 7.46 -16.17 -0.96
C ILE A 231 6.00 -16.61 -0.98
N GLU A 232 5.74 -17.90 -0.74
CA GLU A 232 4.38 -18.44 -0.67
C GLU A 232 3.57 -17.80 0.47
N LYS A 233 4.19 -17.56 1.63
CA LYS A 233 3.55 -16.87 2.75
C LYS A 233 3.25 -15.41 2.42
N ALA A 234 4.22 -14.70 1.85
CA ALA A 234 4.06 -13.31 1.43
C ALA A 234 2.92 -13.15 0.41
N SER A 235 2.84 -14.04 -0.58
CA SER A 235 1.82 -14.00 -1.61
C SER A 235 0.43 -14.35 -1.07
N LYS A 236 0.30 -15.38 -0.22
CA LYS A 236 -0.97 -15.72 0.44
C LYS A 236 -1.48 -14.60 1.35
N MET A 237 -0.59 -14.03 2.18
CA MET A 237 -0.90 -12.84 2.97
C MET A 237 -1.42 -11.71 2.08
N TRP A 238 -0.73 -11.44 0.96
CA TRP A 238 -1.09 -10.33 0.09
C TRP A 238 -2.42 -10.55 -0.65
N VAL A 239 -2.75 -11.80 -1.01
CA VAL A 239 -4.10 -12.15 -1.51
C VAL A 239 -5.17 -11.84 -0.47
N ALA A 240 -4.96 -12.29 0.78
CA ALA A 240 -5.91 -12.04 1.87
C ALA A 240 -6.08 -10.54 2.18
N PHE A 241 -5.00 -9.77 2.12
CA PHE A 241 -5.02 -8.31 2.29
C PHE A 241 -5.72 -7.63 1.11
N GLY A 242 -5.45 -8.08 -0.12
CA GLY A 242 -6.14 -7.61 -1.33
C GLY A 242 -7.62 -7.98 -1.37
N ALA A 243 -8.07 -8.94 -0.56
CA ALA A 243 -9.48 -9.28 -0.36
C ALA A 243 -10.15 -8.51 0.81
N GLN A 244 -9.47 -7.54 1.42
CA GLN A 244 -10.09 -6.65 2.41
C GLN A 244 -10.81 -5.47 1.73
N ARG A 245 -11.85 -4.93 2.40
CA ARG A 245 -12.62 -3.77 1.92
C ARG A 245 -11.81 -2.49 1.91
N CYS A 246 -11.01 -2.29 2.95
CA CYS A 246 -9.99 -1.25 2.94
C CYS A 246 -8.87 -1.60 1.96
N ARG A 247 -8.15 -0.57 1.50
CA ARG A 247 -6.94 -0.77 0.71
C ARG A 247 -5.75 -0.84 1.64
N LEU A 248 -5.10 -2.00 1.69
CA LEU A 248 -3.83 -2.17 2.39
C LEU A 248 -2.66 -1.95 1.42
N MET A 249 -1.62 -1.25 1.88
CA MET A 249 -0.45 -0.90 1.08
C MET A 249 0.82 -1.10 1.89
N VAL A 250 1.80 -1.78 1.30
CA VAL A 250 3.17 -1.79 1.84
C VAL A 250 3.83 -0.48 1.44
N VAL A 251 4.39 0.22 2.42
CA VAL A 251 5.06 1.52 2.24
C VAL A 251 6.55 1.34 2.43
N MET A 252 7.28 1.51 1.34
CA MET A 252 8.74 1.52 1.32
C MET A 252 9.22 2.97 1.34
N THR A 253 9.78 3.44 2.45
CA THR A 253 10.50 4.72 2.49
C THR A 253 11.89 4.53 1.88
N GLY A 254 12.37 5.49 1.09
CA GLY A 254 13.75 5.44 0.59
C GLY A 254 13.99 4.62 -0.67
N LEU A 255 12.96 4.08 -1.35
CA LEU A 255 13.14 3.29 -2.58
C LEU A 255 13.64 4.09 -3.81
N LYS A 256 14.12 5.33 -3.62
CA LYS A 256 14.83 6.06 -4.67
C LYS A 256 16.11 5.28 -4.95
N SER A 257 16.08 4.51 -6.04
CA SER A 257 17.14 3.65 -6.59
C SER A 257 18.50 3.90 -5.94
N THR A 258 19.00 2.89 -5.20
CA THR A 258 20.29 2.83 -4.53
C THR A 258 21.49 3.13 -5.46
N ILE A 259 21.25 3.28 -6.76
CA ILE A 259 22.24 3.52 -7.81
C ILE A 259 22.18 4.96 -8.35
N GLU A 260 21.08 5.69 -8.19
CA GLU A 260 20.84 6.97 -8.88
C GLU A 260 21.39 8.21 -8.17
N THR A 261 21.66 8.19 -6.87
CA THR A 261 22.28 9.33 -6.15
C THR A 261 23.75 9.57 -6.51
N SER A 262 24.32 8.80 -7.44
CA SER A 262 25.74 8.91 -7.83
C SER A 262 26.02 9.74 -9.09
N ARG A 263 25.01 10.08 -9.91
CA ARG A 263 25.26 10.67 -11.25
C ARG A 263 25.05 12.17 -11.36
N HIS A 264 24.33 12.77 -10.42
CA HIS A 264 24.13 14.22 -10.40
C HIS A 264 24.23 14.70 -8.96
N GLU A 265 25.42 15.17 -8.55
CA GLU A 265 25.60 16.39 -7.77
C GLU A 265 27.06 16.53 -7.33
N THR A 266 27.55 17.74 -7.45
CA THR A 266 28.83 18.26 -6.96
C THR A 266 28.90 18.28 -5.41
N SER A 267 27.99 17.61 -4.72
CA SER A 267 27.99 17.47 -3.26
C SER A 267 28.90 16.30 -2.86
N SER A 268 29.79 16.56 -1.92
CA SER A 268 30.77 15.59 -1.42
C SER A 268 30.17 14.47 -0.56
N GLU A 269 28.85 14.48 -0.33
CA GLU A 269 28.19 13.62 0.64
C GLU A 269 27.41 12.50 -0.05
N ARG A 270 27.94 11.27 -0.02
CA ARG A 270 27.22 10.10 -0.53
C ARG A 270 26.39 9.51 0.60
N SER A 271 25.17 9.10 0.28
CA SER A 271 24.34 8.37 1.24
C SER A 271 23.56 7.24 0.57
N VAL A 272 23.35 6.18 1.34
CA VAL A 272 22.53 5.03 0.99
C VAL A 272 21.46 4.87 2.06
N GLU A 273 20.21 4.65 1.64
CA GLU A 273 19.11 4.31 2.53
C GLU A 273 18.78 2.82 2.36
N LEU A 274 18.76 2.06 3.46
CA LEU A 274 18.44 0.63 3.47
C LEU A 274 17.14 0.41 4.24
N ILE A 275 16.24 -0.39 3.68
CA ILE A 275 14.94 -0.70 4.26
C ILE A 275 15.09 -1.91 5.18
N LEU A 276 14.84 -1.71 6.47
CA LEU A 276 14.92 -2.77 7.48
C LEU A 276 13.59 -3.52 7.60
N SER A 277 12.50 -2.76 7.59
CA SER A 277 11.13 -3.26 7.55
C SER A 277 10.22 -2.21 6.89
N PRO A 278 9.39 -2.57 5.90
CA PRO A 278 8.43 -1.64 5.35
C PRO A 278 7.32 -1.32 6.33
N GLY A 279 6.70 -0.16 6.14
CA GLY A 279 5.45 0.15 6.82
C GLY A 279 4.26 -0.56 6.17
N LEU A 280 3.18 -0.71 6.91
CA LEU A 280 1.88 -1.09 6.38
C LEU A 280 0.88 0.04 6.64
N SER A 281 0.29 0.56 5.56
CA SER A 281 -0.74 1.60 5.64
C SER A 281 -2.06 1.11 5.08
N ARG A 282 -3.12 1.82 5.47
CA ARG A 282 -4.50 1.58 5.07
C ARG A 282 -5.10 2.86 4.50
N ILE A 283 -5.90 2.73 3.44
CA ILE A 283 -6.85 3.75 3.01
C ILE A 283 -8.26 3.18 3.18
N GLY A 284 -9.10 3.94 3.87
CA GLY A 284 -10.43 3.51 4.31
C GLY A 284 -10.42 2.80 5.67
N ASP A 285 -11.59 2.63 6.26
CA ASP A 285 -11.78 1.85 7.49
C ASP A 285 -12.08 0.38 7.20
N ALA A 286 -12.22 -0.44 8.25
CA ALA A 286 -12.49 -1.87 8.13
C ALA A 286 -13.78 -2.20 7.34
N GLU A 287 -14.73 -1.26 7.29
CA GLU A 287 -15.98 -1.40 6.56
C GLU A 287 -15.86 -0.98 5.08
N GLY A 288 -14.70 -0.46 4.66
CA GLY A 288 -14.53 0.07 3.31
C GLY A 288 -15.19 1.43 3.12
N GLU A 289 -15.25 2.25 4.18
CA GLU A 289 -15.65 3.65 4.10
C GLU A 289 -14.43 4.57 4.32
N LEU A 290 -14.61 5.89 4.20
CA LEU A 290 -13.62 6.91 4.60
C LEU A 290 -12.26 6.87 3.86
N PHE A 291 -12.27 6.93 2.53
CA PHE A 291 -11.05 6.91 1.71
C PHE A 291 -10.26 8.23 1.63
N GLU A 292 -10.53 9.19 2.52
CA GLU A 292 -9.98 10.55 2.47
C GLU A 292 -8.51 10.61 2.92
N GLY A 293 -8.04 9.61 3.68
CA GLY A 293 -6.71 9.60 4.28
C GLY A 293 -6.00 8.24 4.20
N GLU A 294 -4.68 8.29 4.23
CA GLU A 294 -3.80 7.14 4.44
C GLU A 294 -3.40 7.11 5.92
N THR A 295 -3.62 5.99 6.59
CA THR A 295 -3.26 5.78 8.00
C THR A 295 -2.31 4.61 8.14
N ILE A 296 -1.23 4.76 8.90
CA ILE A 296 -0.33 3.65 9.23
C ILE A 296 -1.05 2.72 10.22
N ILE A 297 -0.98 1.41 9.99
CA ILE A 297 -1.53 0.42 10.93
C ILE A 297 -0.68 0.39 12.18
N THR A 298 -1.34 0.38 13.34
CA THR A 298 -0.64 0.41 14.64
C THR A 298 0.28 -0.80 14.78
N GLY A 299 1.56 -0.54 15.09
CA GLY A 299 2.59 -1.58 15.19
C GLY A 299 3.23 -1.98 13.85
N CYS A 300 2.82 -1.38 12.72
CA CYS A 300 3.39 -1.62 11.40
C CYS A 300 4.04 -0.35 10.81
N ALA A 301 4.69 0.46 11.66
CA ALA A 301 5.51 1.56 11.18
C ALA A 301 6.76 1.01 10.49
N GLY A 302 7.13 1.59 9.35
CA GLY A 302 8.34 1.21 8.63
C GLY A 302 9.61 1.70 9.33
N GLU A 303 10.70 0.99 9.12
CA GLU A 303 12.04 1.31 9.59
C GLU A 303 13.01 1.29 8.41
N SER A 304 13.71 2.41 8.19
CA SER A 304 14.84 2.52 7.28
C SER A 304 16.06 3.10 8.00
N VAL A 305 17.25 2.82 7.48
CA VAL A 305 18.51 3.41 7.96
C VAL A 305 19.17 4.16 6.82
N LYS A 306 19.45 5.44 7.04
CA LYS A 306 20.26 6.26 6.13
C LYS A 306 21.70 6.27 6.62
N ILE A 307 22.62 5.89 5.74
CA ILE A 307 24.06 5.82 6.00
C ILE A 307 24.76 6.81 5.10
N THR A 308 25.46 7.77 5.70
CA THR A 308 26.32 8.73 4.99
C THR A 308 27.77 8.25 5.02
N TYR A 309 28.50 8.32 3.90
CA TYR A 309 29.90 7.87 3.78
C TYR A 309 30.67 8.54 2.64
#